data_AF-A0A948EWL7-F1
#
_entry.id   AF-A0A948EWL7-F1
#
_cell.length_a   1.000
_cell.length_b   1.000
_cell.length_c   1.000
_cell.angle_alpha   90.00
_cell.angle_beta   90.00
_cell.angle_gamma   90.00
#
_symmetry.space_group_name_H-M   'P 1'
#
loop_
_entity.id
_entity.type
_entity.pdbx_description
1 polymer ?
#
loop_
_entity_poly.entity_id
_entity_poly.type
_entity_poly.pdbx_seq_one_letter_code
_entity_poly.pdbx_strand_id
1 'polypeptide(L)'
;MKPLIGLIVLATLAAGSILLAGSRSPEPFTSPEAAASSNAFACDLYRQLRGTDGNLFFSPSSISTALAMTYAGARGGTAREMAATLHLPDSQGAVHGAYAQLLADLAPGAE
;
A
#
# COMPACT_ATOMS: atom_id res chain seq x y z
N MET A 1 -21.49 58.87 -1.57
CA MET A 1 -20.24 58.37 -0.96
C MET A 1 -20.55 57.09 -0.20
N LYS A 2 -19.76 56.03 -0.42
CA LYS A 2 -19.90 54.61 0.02
C LYS A 2 -20.68 53.71 -0.96
N PRO A 3 -19.93 52.94 -1.78
CA PRO A 3 -20.01 51.49 -1.66
C PRO A 3 -18.62 50.85 -1.82
N LEU A 4 -17.77 50.95 -0.80
CA LEU A 4 -16.46 50.26 -0.77
C LEU A 4 -16.34 49.26 0.39
N ILE A 5 -17.35 49.18 1.25
CA ILE A 5 -17.33 48.31 2.45
C ILE A 5 -17.86 46.90 2.13
N GLY A 6 -18.75 46.75 1.15
CA GLY A 6 -19.35 45.44 0.81
C GLY A 6 -18.41 44.44 0.14
N LEU A 7 -17.36 44.90 -0.56
CA LEU A 7 -16.45 44.03 -1.29
C LEU A 7 -15.35 43.41 -0.41
N ILE A 8 -15.06 44.02 0.75
CA ILE A 8 -14.00 43.55 1.65
C ILE A 8 -14.49 42.41 2.56
N VAL A 9 -15.78 42.38 2.90
CA VAL A 9 -16.36 41.33 3.77
C VAL A 9 -16.55 40.00 3.04
N LEU A 10 -16.72 40.01 1.72
CA LEU A 10 -16.88 38.77 0.93
C LEU A 10 -15.54 38.05 0.68
N ALA A 11 -14.41 38.75 0.80
CA ALA A 11 -13.07 38.17 0.60
C ALA A 11 -12.52 37.46 1.85
N THR A 12 -13.07 37.71 3.05
CA THR A 12 -12.59 37.08 4.28
C THR A 12 -13.26 35.74 4.60
N LEU A 13 -14.42 35.42 3.99
CA LEU A 13 -15.06 34.10 4.16
C LEU A 13 -14.40 32.99 3.33
N ALA A 14 -13.62 33.32 2.29
CA ALA A 14 -12.93 32.32 1.47
C ALA A 14 -11.52 31.95 2.00
N ALA A 15 -10.99 32.70 2.98
CA ALA A 15 -9.66 32.46 3.55
C ALA A 15 -9.66 31.50 4.75
N GLY A 16 -10.83 31.13 5.29
CA GLY A 16 -10.96 30.29 6.48
C GLY A 16 -10.76 28.79 6.25
N SER A 17 -10.89 28.31 5.01
CA SER A 17 -10.89 26.86 4.71
C SER A 17 -9.54 26.30 4.23
N ILE A 18 -8.52 27.15 4.04
CA ILE A 18 -7.20 26.71 3.56
C ILE A 18 -6.28 26.26 4.72
N LEU A 19 -6.66 26.48 5.98
CA LEU A 19 -5.80 26.22 7.15
C LEU A 19 -6.07 24.88 7.87
N LEU A 20 -6.77 23.94 7.25
CA LEU A 20 -6.92 22.57 7.77
C LEU A 20 -6.51 21.49 6.76
N ALA A 21 -5.62 21.83 5.82
CA ALA A 21 -4.76 20.82 5.21
C ALA A 21 -3.74 20.39 6.28
N GLY A 22 -4.23 19.66 7.30
CA GLY A 22 -3.37 18.91 8.20
C GLY A 22 -2.44 18.10 7.33
N SER A 23 -1.15 18.14 7.64
CA SER A 23 -0.15 17.26 7.05
C SER A 23 -0.65 15.83 7.21
N ARG A 24 -1.31 15.27 6.19
CA ARG A 24 -1.52 13.84 6.10
C ARG A 24 -0.13 13.26 5.98
N SER A 25 0.42 12.84 7.12
CA SER A 25 1.47 11.83 7.12
C SER A 25 0.96 10.69 6.23
N PRO A 26 1.80 10.14 5.33
CA PRO A 26 1.37 9.01 4.52
C PRO A 26 0.78 7.96 5.46
N GLU A 27 -0.49 7.59 5.21
CA GLU A 27 -1.15 6.54 5.97
C GLU A 27 -0.27 5.28 5.87
N PRO A 28 -0.05 4.57 6.99
CA PRO A 28 0.82 3.40 6.98
C PRO A 28 0.23 2.32 6.08
N PHE A 29 1.09 1.59 5.37
CA PHE A 29 0.70 0.40 4.61
C PHE A 29 0.02 -0.63 5.54
N THR A 30 -1.13 -1.15 5.13
CA THR A 30 -2.09 -1.90 5.96
C THR A 30 -2.29 -3.35 5.50
N SER A 31 -2.94 -4.19 6.34
CA SER A 31 -3.28 -5.58 5.99
C SER A 31 -4.08 -5.71 4.68
N PRO A 32 -5.16 -4.94 4.43
CA PRO A 32 -5.86 -4.98 3.15
C PRO A 32 -4.99 -4.62 1.93
N GLU A 33 -4.06 -3.67 2.07
CA GLU A 33 -3.13 -3.32 1.00
C GLU A 33 -2.11 -4.43 0.76
N ALA A 34 -1.59 -5.06 1.82
CA ALA A 34 -0.74 -6.25 1.71
C ALA A 34 -1.45 -7.41 1.00
N ALA A 35 -2.75 -7.61 1.28
CA ALA A 35 -3.58 -8.61 0.60
C ALA A 35 -3.75 -8.26 -0.88
N ALA A 36 -4.02 -7.00 -1.21
CA ALA A 36 -4.14 -6.53 -2.59
C ALA A 36 -2.82 -6.72 -3.38
N SER A 37 -1.69 -6.33 -2.81
CA SER A 37 -0.35 -6.54 -3.39
C SER A 37 -0.05 -8.03 -3.58
N SER A 38 -0.35 -8.87 -2.58
CA SER A 38 -0.17 -10.32 -2.66
C SER A 38 -1.02 -10.94 -3.78
N ASN A 39 -2.26 -10.48 -3.96
CA ASN A 39 -3.15 -10.96 -5.02
C ASN A 39 -2.67 -10.52 -6.42
N ALA A 40 -2.19 -9.28 -6.57
CA ALA A 40 -1.61 -8.81 -7.82
C ALA A 40 -0.37 -9.65 -8.21
N PHE A 41 0.54 -9.84 -7.27
CA PHE A 41 1.70 -10.72 -7.46
C PHE A 41 1.29 -12.17 -7.76
N ALA A 42 0.26 -12.71 -7.10
CA ALA A 42 -0.24 -14.06 -7.35
C ALA A 42 -0.72 -14.24 -8.80
N CYS A 43 -1.49 -13.29 -9.31
CA CYS A 43 -1.96 -13.27 -10.70
C CYS A 43 -0.78 -13.22 -11.66
N ASP A 44 0.21 -12.37 -11.39
CA ASP A 44 1.42 -12.23 -12.21
C ASP A 44 2.22 -13.54 -12.24
N LEU A 45 2.43 -14.15 -11.08
CA LEU A 45 3.14 -15.42 -10.95
C LEU A 45 2.39 -16.56 -11.64
N TYR A 46 1.06 -16.64 -11.48
CA TYR A 46 0.25 -17.64 -12.17
C TYR A 46 0.39 -17.53 -13.70
N ARG A 47 0.38 -16.30 -14.24
CA ARG A 47 0.58 -16.08 -15.69
C ARG A 47 1.93 -16.62 -16.18
N GLN A 48 2.96 -16.61 -15.34
CA GLN A 48 4.27 -17.18 -15.66
C GLN A 48 4.30 -18.71 -15.55
N LEU A 49 3.59 -19.28 -14.58
CA LEU A 49 3.66 -20.71 -14.26
C LEU A 49 2.70 -21.60 -15.06
N ARG A 50 1.55 -21.07 -15.51
CA ARG A 50 0.47 -21.84 -16.18
C ARG A 50 0.81 -22.51 -17.52
N GLY A 51 2.05 -22.38 -18.01
CA GLY A 51 2.47 -22.86 -19.33
C GLY A 51 2.78 -24.36 -19.40
N THR A 52 2.61 -25.10 -18.30
CA THR A 52 2.88 -26.54 -18.24
C THR A 52 1.58 -27.33 -18.21
N ASP A 53 1.54 -28.42 -18.96
CA ASP A 53 0.42 -29.37 -18.92
C ASP A 53 0.38 -30.10 -17.57
N GLY A 54 -0.83 -30.34 -17.05
CA GLY A 54 -1.05 -31.03 -15.78
C GLY A 54 -1.48 -30.12 -14.63
N ASN A 55 -1.39 -30.63 -13.41
CA ASN A 55 -1.83 -29.91 -12.21
C ASN A 55 -0.77 -28.89 -11.77
N LEU A 56 -1.18 -27.64 -11.58
CA LEU A 56 -0.33 -26.58 -11.02
C LEU A 56 -0.80 -26.23 -9.60
N PHE A 57 0.10 -26.34 -8.62
CA PHE A 57 -0.18 -26.03 -7.22
C PHE A 57 0.97 -25.22 -6.61
N PHE A 58 0.64 -24.09 -6.00
CA PHE A 58 1.57 -23.24 -5.27
C PHE A 58 0.80 -22.33 -4.29
N SER A 59 1.51 -21.75 -3.31
CA SER A 59 0.94 -20.79 -2.35
C SER A 59 1.50 -19.39 -2.62
N PRO A 60 0.76 -18.52 -3.32
CA PRO A 60 1.22 -17.15 -3.58
C PRO A 60 1.48 -16.37 -2.30
N SER A 61 0.58 -16.47 -1.30
CA SER A 61 0.70 -15.78 -0.02
C SER A 61 1.99 -16.15 0.73
N SER A 62 2.38 -17.44 0.70
CA SER A 62 3.64 -17.88 1.31
C SER A 62 4.85 -17.28 0.61
N ILE A 63 4.86 -17.25 -0.73
CA ILE A 63 5.96 -16.70 -1.54
C ILE A 63 6.06 -15.19 -1.32
N SER A 64 4.93 -14.47 -1.39
CA SER A 64 4.86 -13.03 -1.12
C SER A 64 5.40 -12.69 0.26
N THR A 65 5.00 -13.43 1.30
CA THR A 65 5.46 -13.20 2.68
C THR A 65 6.96 -13.36 2.82
N ALA A 66 7.53 -14.45 2.30
CA ALA A 66 8.98 -14.69 2.36
C ALA A 66 9.77 -13.59 1.61
N LEU A 67 9.28 -13.16 0.45
CA LEU A 67 9.92 -12.11 -0.33
C LEU A 67 9.72 -10.72 0.29
N ALA A 68 8.60 -10.46 0.98
CA ALA A 68 8.38 -9.22 1.73
C ALA A 68 9.36 -9.09 2.92
N MET A 69 9.64 -10.19 3.62
CA MET A 69 10.70 -10.23 4.63
C MET A 69 12.08 -9.95 4.01
N THR A 70 12.35 -10.54 2.85
CA THR A 70 13.60 -10.32 2.10
C THR A 70 13.70 -8.86 1.63
N TYR A 71 12.59 -8.25 1.20
CA TYR A 71 12.51 -6.86 0.78
C TYR A 71 12.92 -5.90 1.89
N ALA A 72 12.53 -6.16 3.15
CA ALA A 72 12.95 -5.34 4.30
C ALA A 72 14.49 -5.24 4.46
N GLY A 73 15.23 -6.27 4.03
CA GLY A 73 16.69 -6.30 4.02
C GLY A 73 17.33 -5.73 2.73
N ALA A 74 16.57 -5.62 1.65
CA ALA A 74 17.09 -5.19 0.35
C ALA A 74 17.38 -3.68 0.31
N ARG A 75 18.33 -3.25 -0.52
CA ARG A 75 18.70 -1.84 -0.73
C ARG A 75 18.91 -1.53 -2.22
N GLY A 76 18.92 -0.24 -2.56
CA GLY A 76 19.29 0.24 -3.90
C GLY A 76 18.40 -0.33 -5.02
N GLY A 77 19.02 -0.78 -6.11
CA GLY A 77 18.32 -1.36 -7.26
C GLY A 77 17.49 -2.60 -6.90
N THR A 78 18.04 -3.48 -6.07
CA THR A 78 17.35 -4.70 -5.62
C THR A 78 16.07 -4.39 -4.88
N ALA A 79 16.08 -3.43 -3.95
CA ALA A 79 14.87 -3.02 -3.24
C ALA A 79 13.79 -2.53 -4.22
N ARG A 80 14.17 -1.73 -5.22
CA ARG A 80 13.24 -1.16 -6.19
C ARG A 80 12.59 -2.23 -7.06
N GLU A 81 13.38 -3.17 -7.58
CA GLU A 81 12.87 -4.28 -8.40
C GLU A 81 11.93 -5.20 -7.59
N MET A 82 12.29 -5.48 -6.34
CA MET A 82 11.43 -6.25 -5.43
C MET A 82 10.12 -5.51 -5.15
N ALA A 83 10.16 -4.21 -4.85
CA ALA A 83 8.96 -3.43 -4.59
C ALA A 83 8.02 -3.43 -5.81
N ALA A 84 8.57 -3.19 -7.00
CA ALA A 84 7.80 -3.21 -8.24
C ALA A 84 7.19 -4.59 -8.54
N THR A 85 7.96 -5.66 -8.38
CA THR A 85 7.49 -7.03 -8.67
C THR A 85 6.42 -7.50 -7.68
N LEU A 86 6.60 -7.16 -6.40
CA LEU A 86 5.69 -7.57 -5.33
C LEU A 86 4.51 -6.62 -5.14
N HIS A 87 4.40 -5.56 -5.96
CA HIS A 87 3.40 -4.50 -5.83
C HIS A 87 3.42 -3.82 -4.45
N LEU A 88 4.61 -3.61 -3.88
CA LEU A 88 4.81 -3.01 -2.56
C LEU A 88 5.17 -1.52 -2.67
N PRO A 89 4.91 -0.71 -1.63
CA PRO A 89 5.40 0.66 -1.57
C PRO A 89 6.92 0.71 -1.48
N ASP A 90 7.53 1.79 -1.96
CA ASP A 90 8.98 2.03 -1.83
C ASP A 90 9.44 2.16 -0.36
N SER A 91 8.51 2.52 0.54
CA SER A 91 8.77 2.60 1.97
C SER A 91 8.61 1.24 2.64
N GLN A 92 9.73 0.65 3.03
CA GLN A 92 9.81 -0.67 3.67
C GLN A 92 9.20 -0.73 5.09
N GLY A 93 9.15 0.41 5.80
CA GLY A 93 8.91 0.44 7.24
C GLY A 93 7.54 -0.09 7.69
N ALA A 94 6.51 0.06 6.86
CA ALA A 94 5.16 -0.43 7.18
C ALA A 94 4.85 -1.82 6.61
N VAL A 95 5.69 -2.33 5.69
CA VAL A 95 5.40 -3.58 4.96
C VAL A 95 5.34 -4.79 5.88
N HIS A 96 6.33 -4.97 6.76
CA HIS A 96 6.37 -6.14 7.63
C HIS A 96 5.21 -6.15 8.64
N GLY A 97 4.77 -4.98 9.12
CA GLY A 97 3.63 -4.85 10.04
C GLY A 97 2.32 -5.22 9.36
N ALA A 98 2.12 -4.77 8.12
CA ALA A 98 0.96 -5.11 7.32
C ALA A 98 0.86 -6.62 7.04
N TYR A 99 1.97 -7.26 6.66
CA TYR A 99 2.01 -8.71 6.44
C TYR A 99 1.78 -9.50 7.75
N ALA A 100 2.33 -9.04 8.87
CA ALA A 100 2.07 -9.67 10.17
C ALA A 100 0.58 -9.62 10.54
N GLN A 101 -0.08 -8.48 10.34
CA GLN A 101 -1.52 -8.35 10.56
C GLN A 101 -2.32 -9.23 9.59
N LEU A 102 -1.97 -9.24 8.31
CA LEU A 102 -2.62 -10.11 7.32
C LEU A 102 -2.53 -11.59 7.71
N LEU A 103 -1.36 -12.04 8.19
CA LEU A 103 -1.20 -13.42 8.68
C LEU A 103 -2.04 -13.71 9.92
N ALA A 104 -2.20 -12.73 10.81
CA ALA A 104 -3.09 -12.86 11.97
C ALA A 104 -4.56 -12.92 11.54
N ASP A 105 -4.98 -12.11 10.58
CA ASP A 105 -6.35 -12.08 10.03
C ASP A 105 -6.71 -13.42 9.35
N LEU A 106 -5.73 -14.12 8.79
CA LEU A 106 -5.89 -15.42 8.14
C LEU A 106 -5.72 -16.61 9.10
N ALA A 107 -5.31 -16.37 10.35
CA ALA A 107 -5.11 -17.42 11.32
C ALA A 107 -6.45 -18.02 11.75
N PRO A 108 -6.56 -19.36 11.87
CA PRO A 108 -7.78 -19.98 12.37
C PRO A 108 -8.04 -19.53 13.82
N GLY A 109 -9.23 -18.95 14.07
CA GLY A 109 -9.66 -18.48 15.39
C GLY A 109 -9.56 -16.98 15.66
N ALA A 110 -9.44 -16.13 14.62
CA ALA A 110 -9.47 -14.67 14.74
C ALA A 110 -10.87 -14.06 15.00
N GLU A 111 -11.75 -14.79 15.71
CA GLU A 111 -13.09 -14.34 16.16
C GLU A 111 -13.08 -14.09 17.68
#